data_AF-A0A7Y5PMH7-F1
#
_entry.id   AF-A0A7Y5PMH7-F1
#
_cell.length_a   1.000
_cell.length_b   1.000
_cell.length_c   1.000
_cell.angle_alpha   90.00
_cell.angle_beta   90.00
_cell.angle_gamma   90.00
#
_symmetry.space_group_name_H-M   'P 1'
#
loop_
_entity.id
_entity.type
_entity.pdbx_description
1 polymer ?
#
loop_
_entity_poly.entity_id
_entity_poly.type
_entity_poly.pdbx_seq_one_letter_code
_entity_poly.pdbx_strand_id
1 'polypeptide(L)'
;MNRSLAFGRTAPSRLLLAVGLGASLLLSACGERTQTTDRTTRKSDEQAWAGVAAGSPAQHTASGWKAGDSASWEAQLKARTQGQNDYVRPPSQR
;
A
#
# COMPACT_ATOMS: atom_id res chain seq x y z
N MET A 1 -46.14 7.98 20.83
CA MET A 1 -45.05 7.31 21.58
C MET A 1 -45.58 5.91 21.86
N ASN A 2 -45.23 4.83 21.15
CA ASN A 2 -43.92 4.23 21.00
C ASN A 2 -44.04 3.27 19.79
N ARG A 3 -43.16 3.36 18.78
CA ARG A 3 -43.24 2.48 17.61
C ARG A 3 -42.73 1.10 17.99
N SER A 4 -43.64 0.12 18.08
CA SER A 4 -43.29 -1.29 18.11
C SER A 4 -42.54 -1.65 16.84
N LEU A 5 -41.25 -1.97 16.95
CA LEU A 5 -40.46 -2.55 15.88
C LEU A 5 -40.99 -3.96 15.62
N ALA A 6 -41.94 -4.08 14.69
CA ALA A 6 -42.37 -5.35 14.17
C ALA A 6 -41.21 -5.97 13.39
N PHE A 7 -40.47 -6.88 14.02
CA PHE A 7 -39.54 -7.77 13.34
C PHE A 7 -40.39 -8.76 12.52
N GLY A 8 -40.82 -8.31 11.34
CA GLY A 8 -41.61 -9.10 10.42
C GLY A 8 -40.84 -10.38 10.09
N ARG A 9 -41.48 -11.54 10.27
CA ARG A 9 -41.00 -12.86 9.83
C ARG A 9 -40.37 -12.75 8.44
N THR A 10 -39.04 -12.70 8.38
CA THR A 10 -38.32 -12.81 7.12
C THR A 10 -38.51 -14.24 6.63
N ALA A 11 -39.33 -14.42 5.60
CA ALA A 11 -39.53 -15.71 4.96
C ALA A 11 -38.14 -16.32 4.61
N PRO A 12 -37.94 -17.64 4.80
CA PRO A 12 -36.64 -18.30 4.59
C PRO A 12 -36.06 -18.01 3.18
N SER A 13 -36.93 -17.81 2.20
CA SER A 13 -36.55 -17.44 0.83
C SER A 13 -35.89 -16.07 0.71
N ARG A 14 -36.25 -15.09 1.56
CA ARG A 14 -35.64 -13.74 1.55
C ARG A 14 -34.27 -13.75 2.23
N LEU A 15 -34.10 -14.58 3.25
CA LEU A 15 -32.81 -14.78 3.93
C LEU A 15 -31.81 -15.48 3.00
N LEU A 16 -32.23 -16.53 2.28
CA LEU A 16 -31.39 -17.22 1.30
C LEU A 16 -30.96 -16.32 0.14
N LEU A 17 -31.85 -15.44 -0.33
CA LEU A 17 -31.52 -14.47 -1.38
C LEU A 17 -30.46 -13.46 -0.91
N ALA A 18 -30.59 -12.96 0.32
CA ALA A 18 -29.63 -12.02 0.91
C ALA A 18 -28.25 -12.66 1.11
N VAL A 19 -28.20 -13.91 1.57
CA VAL A 19 -26.94 -14.66 1.72
C VAL A 19 -26.29 -14.93 0.36
N GLY A 20 -27.06 -15.33 -0.65
CA GLY A 20 -26.55 -15.57 -2.00
C GLY A 20 -25.94 -14.31 -2.63
N LEU A 21 -26.61 -13.16 -2.49
CA LEU A 21 -26.11 -11.87 -2.98
C LEU A 21 -24.88 -11.38 -2.18
N GLY A 22 -24.83 -11.62 -0.88
CA GLY A 22 -23.65 -11.27 -0.07
C GLY A 22 -22.42 -12.11 -0.43
N ALA A 23 -22.61 -13.42 -0.66
CA ALA A 23 -21.53 -14.33 -1.02
C ALA A 23 -20.91 -14.00 -2.39
N SER A 24 -21.72 -13.62 -3.38
CA SER A 24 -21.23 -13.24 -4.71
C SER A 24 -20.42 -11.93 -4.69
N LEU A 25 -20.77 -10.97 -3.84
CA LEU A 25 -20.00 -9.74 -3.65
C LEU A 25 -18.63 -10.02 -3.01
N LEU A 26 -18.54 -10.91 -2.02
CA LEU A 26 -17.28 -11.27 -1.36
C LEU A 26 -16.31 -12.02 -2.29
N LEU A 27 -16.83 -12.84 -3.21
CA LEU A 27 -16.01 -13.56 -4.18
C LEU A 27 -15.39 -12.64 -5.25
N SER A 28 -15.97 -11.46 -5.48
CA SER A 28 -15.44 -10.49 -6.46
C SER A 28 -14.10 -9.88 -6.04
N ALA A 29 -13.70 -9.99 -4.77
CA ALA A 29 -12.43 -9.49 -4.26
C ALA A 29 -11.21 -10.23 -4.84
N CYS A 30 -11.38 -11.45 -5.37
CA CYS A 30 -10.30 -12.21 -5.99
C CYS A 30 -10.24 -12.05 -7.53
N GLY A 31 -11.12 -11.23 -8.11
CA GLY A 31 -11.22 -11.00 -9.56
C GLY A 31 -10.51 -9.75 -10.06
N GLU A 32 -9.53 -9.23 -9.30
CA GLU A 32 -8.76 -8.08 -9.76
C GLU A 32 -7.98 -8.43 -11.05
N ARG A 33 -7.92 -7.48 -12.00
CA ARG A 33 -7.12 -7.69 -13.20
C ARG A 33 -5.67 -7.79 -12.78
N THR A 34 -4.95 -8.78 -13.29
CA THR A 34 -3.52 -8.94 -13.01
C THR A 34 -2.82 -7.58 -13.11
N GLN A 35 -2.17 -7.16 -12.02
CA GLN A 35 -1.32 -5.96 -11.94
C GLN A 35 -0.08 -6.13 -12.83
N THR A 36 -0.27 -6.24 -14.15
CA THR A 36 0.82 -6.26 -15.11
C THR A 36 0.96 -4.87 -15.70
N THR A 37 2.17 -4.32 -15.63
CA THR A 37 2.52 -3.16 -16.44
C THR A 37 2.78 -3.66 -17.85
N ASP A 38 1.92 -3.28 -18.79
CA ASP A 38 2.12 -3.56 -20.22
C ASP A 38 3.49 -3.00 -20.65
N ARG A 39 4.26 -3.77 -21.42
CA ARG A 39 5.59 -3.38 -21.88
C ARG A 39 5.56 -2.05 -22.65
N THR A 40 4.47 -1.79 -23.37
CA THR A 40 4.27 -0.53 -24.12
C THR A 40 4.01 0.67 -23.21
N THR A 41 3.58 0.43 -21.97
CA THR A 41 3.33 1.47 -20.95
C THR A 41 4.46 1.61 -19.92
N ARG A 42 5.49 0.76 -19.98
CA ARG A 42 6.67 0.91 -19.12
C ARG A 42 7.51 2.10 -19.58
N LYS A 43 7.56 3.15 -18.76
CA LYS A 43 8.54 4.24 -18.92
C LYS A 43 9.93 3.70 -18.62
N SER A 44 10.95 4.20 -19.32
CA SER A 44 12.34 4.00 -18.92
C SER A 44 12.56 4.51 -17.50
N ASP A 45 13.32 3.74 -16.72
CA ASP A 45 13.72 4.13 -15.38
C ASP A 45 14.43 5.49 -15.44
N GLU A 46 14.07 6.35 -14.49
CA GLU A 46 14.74 7.63 -14.26
C GLU A 46 15.88 7.42 -13.25
N GLN A 47 16.83 8.34 -13.23
CA GLN A 47 17.87 8.32 -12.20
C GLN A 47 17.23 8.39 -10.81
N ALA A 48 17.57 7.47 -9.91
CA ALA A 48 16.94 7.38 -8.59
C ALA A 48 17.13 8.64 -7.73
N TRP A 49 18.21 9.39 -7.97
CA TRP A 49 18.51 10.65 -7.28
C TRP A 49 17.87 11.88 -7.95
N ALA A 50 17.22 11.75 -9.10
CA ALA A 50 16.59 12.87 -9.82
C ALA A 50 15.46 13.55 -9.02
N GLY A 51 14.91 12.88 -8.00
CA GLY A 51 13.86 13.45 -7.17
C GLY A 51 12.48 12.89 -7.46
N VAL A 52 11.52 13.29 -6.62
CA VAL A 52 10.11 13.16 -6.96
C VAL A 52 9.79 14.11 -8.12
N ALA A 53 8.99 13.65 -9.10
CA ALA A 53 8.64 14.47 -10.26
C ALA A 53 7.98 15.79 -9.83
N ALA A 54 8.14 16.85 -10.64
CA ALA A 54 7.47 18.13 -10.39
C ALA A 54 5.97 17.91 -10.15
N GLY A 55 5.47 18.32 -8.98
CA GLY A 55 4.07 18.12 -8.56
C GLY A 55 3.80 16.92 -7.67
N SER A 56 4.79 16.04 -7.45
CA SER A 56 4.71 15.00 -6.41
C SER A 56 5.01 15.63 -5.05
N PRO A 57 4.23 15.31 -4.01
CA PRO A 57 4.41 15.94 -2.72
C PRO A 57 5.75 15.52 -2.12
N ALA A 58 6.56 16.52 -1.73
CA ALA A 58 7.86 16.36 -1.08
C ALA A 58 7.78 15.64 0.29
N GLN A 59 6.59 15.28 0.75
CA GLN A 59 6.35 14.60 2.03
C GLN A 59 7.07 13.25 2.18
N HIS A 60 7.51 12.63 1.08
CA HIS A 60 8.26 11.37 1.10
C HIS A 60 9.78 11.57 0.96
N THR A 61 10.26 12.82 0.96
CA THR A 61 11.69 13.10 0.92
C THR A 61 12.26 13.29 2.32
N ALA A 62 13.52 12.89 2.51
CA ALA A 62 14.21 13.13 3.77
C ALA A 62 14.44 14.64 3.95
N SER A 63 14.32 15.13 5.20
CA SER A 63 14.61 16.53 5.51
C SER A 63 16.02 16.91 5.06
N GLY A 64 16.15 18.07 4.40
CA GLY A 64 17.41 18.58 3.88
C GLY A 64 17.91 17.94 2.57
N TRP A 65 17.24 16.90 2.05
CA TRP A 65 17.59 16.31 0.75
C TRP A 65 17.07 17.16 -0.41
N LYS A 66 17.83 17.20 -1.50
CA LYS A 66 17.50 17.93 -2.73
C LYS A 66 17.48 16.98 -3.93
N ALA A 67 16.47 17.14 -4.77
CA ALA A 67 16.40 16.48 -6.08
C ALA A 67 17.65 16.81 -6.90
N GLY A 68 18.25 15.81 -7.54
CA GLY A 68 19.47 15.99 -8.32
C GLY A 68 20.77 15.68 -7.57
N ASP A 69 20.73 15.57 -6.24
CA ASP A 69 21.94 15.35 -5.42
C ASP A 69 22.21 13.85 -5.23
N SER A 70 23.01 13.28 -6.13
CA SER A 70 23.40 11.86 -6.09
C SER A 70 24.25 11.52 -4.87
N ALA A 71 25.19 12.39 -4.48
CA ALA A 71 26.09 12.13 -3.35
C ALA A 71 25.33 12.06 -2.02
N SER A 72 24.42 13.00 -1.78
CA SER A 72 23.55 13.01 -0.61
C SER A 72 22.60 11.81 -0.60
N TRP A 73 22.05 11.44 -1.77
CA TRP A 73 21.21 10.25 -1.92
C TRP A 73 21.96 8.95 -1.56
N GLU A 74 23.17 8.77 -2.07
CA GLU A 74 24.02 7.61 -1.74
C GLU A 74 24.40 7.57 -0.25
N ALA A 75 24.72 8.73 0.33
CA ALA A 75 25.05 8.82 1.76
C ALA A 75 23.87 8.40 2.63
N GLN A 76 22.66 8.83 2.30
CA GLN A 76 21.43 8.43 2.99
C GLN A 76 21.17 6.93 2.87
N LEU A 77 21.38 6.33 1.70
CA LEU A 77 21.25 4.88 1.52
C LEU A 77 22.26 4.12 2.36
N LYS A 78 23.53 4.50 2.31
CA LYS A 78 24.59 3.88 3.12
C LYS A 78 24.25 3.96 4.60
N ALA A 79 23.78 5.11 5.09
CA ALA A 79 23.40 5.27 6.49
C ALA A 79 22.26 4.32 6.89
N ARG A 80 21.23 4.15 6.05
CA ARG A 80 20.08 3.26 6.31
C ARG A 80 20.46 1.79 6.32
N THR A 81 21.39 1.36 5.46
CA THR A 81 21.77 -0.05 5.38
C THR A 81 22.64 -0.50 6.56
N GLN A 82 23.33 0.41 7.24
CA GLN A 82 24.18 0.04 8.39
C GLN A 82 23.39 -0.56 9.56
N GLY A 83 22.11 -0.20 9.73
CA GLY A 83 21.27 -0.69 10.83
C GLY A 83 20.53 -2.00 10.55
N GLN A 84 20.62 -2.53 9.34
CA GLN A 84 19.89 -3.73 8.88
C GLN A 84 20.83 -4.90 8.59
N ASN A 85 22.05 -4.85 9.11
CA ASN A 85 23.06 -5.86 8.87
C ASN A 85 22.99 -6.94 9.96
N ASP A 86 22.46 -8.12 9.62
CA ASP A 86 22.34 -9.28 10.52
C ASP A 86 23.69 -9.81 11.04
N TYR A 87 24.81 -9.43 10.43
CA TYR A 87 26.16 -9.79 10.88
C TYR A 87 26.65 -8.92 12.04
N VAL A 88 25.93 -7.85 12.41
CA VAL A 88 26.31 -6.99 13.53
C VAL A 88 25.89 -7.68 14.82
N ARG A 89 26.88 -8.08 15.62
CA ARG A 89 26.65 -8.69 16.93
C ARG A 89 25.92 -7.67 17.83
N PRO A 90 24.73 -7.98 18.39
CA PRO A 90 24.05 -7.05 19.28
C PRO A 90 24.94 -6.76 20.50
N PRO A 91 24.91 -5.53 21.03
CA PRO A 91 25.69 -5.18 22.21
C PRO A 91 25.33 -6.15 23.35
N SER A 92 26.35 -6.71 24.02
CA SER A 92 26.13 -7.57 25.18
C SER A 92 25.38 -6.78 26.25
N GLN A 93 24.19 -7.22 26.64
CA GLN A 93 23.54 -6.70 27.84
C GLN A 93 24.48 -6.92 29.03
N ARG A 94 25.04 -5.83 29.55
CA ARG A 94 25.69 -5.77 30.86
C ARG A 94 24.71 -5.18 31.87
#